data_AF-A0A2G3A7C4-F1
#
_entry.id   AF-A0A2G3A7C4-F1
#
_cell.length_a   1.000
_cell.length_b   1.000
_cell.length_c   1.000
_cell.angle_alpha   90.00
_cell.angle_beta   90.00
_cell.angle_gamma   90.00
#
_symmetry.space_group_name_H-M   'P 1'
#
loop_
_entity.id
_entity.type
_entity.pdbx_description
1 polymer ?
#
loop_
_entity_poly.entity_id
_entity_poly.type
_entity_poly.pdbx_seq_one_letter_code
_entity_poly.pdbx_strand_id
1 'polypeptide(L)'
;MMEENNFARLGGSLPVPSVQELAKGSPENVPPRYLRHDQELPIIIKSDDNIPIINMESLLLGDEFEFKKLDSACKEWGFFQVNYF
;
A
#
# COMPACT_ATOMS: atom_id res chain seq x y z
N MET A 1 0.60 19.44 37.57
CA MET A 1 1.31 18.15 37.50
C MET A 1 0.23 17.08 37.43
N MET A 2 0.02 16.48 36.26
CA MET A 2 -0.82 15.29 36.14
C MET A 2 0.15 14.12 36.03
N GLU A 3 0.07 13.21 36.99
CA GLU A 3 0.86 11.99 37.04
C GLU A 3 0.54 11.13 35.82
N GLU A 4 1.53 10.91 34.95
CA GLU A 4 1.43 9.91 33.90
C GLU A 4 1.47 8.52 34.54
N ASN A 5 0.32 7.87 34.45
CA ASN A 5 0.00 6.62 35.10
C ASN A 5 0.81 5.48 34.44
N ASN A 6 1.92 5.09 35.06
CA ASN A 6 2.85 4.04 34.65
C ASN A 6 2.27 2.61 34.57
N PHE A 7 0.94 2.45 34.64
CA PHE A 7 0.23 1.17 34.59
C PHE A 7 -0.12 0.66 33.18
N ALA A 8 0.11 1.44 32.12
CA ALA A 8 -0.24 1.04 30.74
C ALA A 8 0.72 0.01 30.09
N ARG A 9 1.72 -0.50 30.82
CA ARG A 9 2.89 -1.20 30.23
C ARG A 9 2.82 -2.73 30.22
N LEU A 10 1.67 -3.35 30.48
CA LEU A 10 1.50 -4.81 30.40
C LEU A 10 0.22 -5.17 29.62
N GLY A 11 0.31 -5.19 28.29
CA GLY A 11 -0.67 -5.87 27.43
C GLY A 11 -1.81 -5.02 26.81
N GLY A 12 -1.58 -3.75 26.45
CA GLY A 12 -2.56 -2.91 25.76
C GLY A 12 -2.09 -2.38 24.39
N SER A 13 -3.03 -2.08 23.49
CA SER A 13 -2.74 -1.29 22.28
C SER A 13 -2.77 0.21 22.61
N LEU A 14 -1.86 0.97 22.00
CA LEU A 14 -1.92 2.43 22.07
C LEU A 14 -3.07 2.91 21.17
N PRO A 15 -3.97 3.79 21.65
CA PRO A 15 -5.00 4.35 20.81
C PRO A 15 -4.35 5.14 19.67
N VAL A 16 -4.67 4.78 18.43
CA VAL A 16 -4.19 5.47 17.24
C VAL A 16 -5.27 6.45 16.77
N PRO A 17 -4.98 7.76 16.68
CA PRO A 17 -5.96 8.74 16.20
C PRO A 17 -6.31 8.52 14.73
N SER A 18 -7.51 8.94 14.33
CA SER A 18 -7.94 8.90 12.93
C SER A 18 -7.03 9.75 12.06
N VAL A 19 -6.34 9.11 11.11
CA VAL A 19 -5.50 9.81 10.13
C VAL A 19 -6.33 10.73 9.24
N GLN A 20 -7.59 10.37 8.96
CA GLN A 20 -8.51 11.23 8.20
C GLN A 20 -8.83 12.54 8.93
N GLU A 21 -8.98 12.52 10.25
CA GLU A 21 -9.19 13.76 11.03
C GLU A 21 -7.89 14.58 11.15
N LEU A 22 -6.75 13.92 11.34
CA LEU A 22 -5.44 14.57 11.35
C LEU A 22 -5.17 15.32 10.03
N ALA A 23 -5.55 14.72 8.90
CA ALA A 23 -5.37 15.28 7.57
C ALA A 23 -6.21 16.55 7.31
N LYS A 24 -7.24 16.83 8.13
CA LYS A 24 -8.00 18.09 8.05
C LYS A 24 -7.24 19.27 8.68
N GLY A 25 -6.23 19.00 9.49
CA GLY A 25 -5.37 20.01 10.13
C GLY A 25 -4.18 20.42 9.26
N SER A 26 -3.22 21.13 9.87
CA SER A 26 -1.95 21.47 9.21
C SER A 26 -1.06 20.23 9.01
N PRO A 27 -0.35 20.10 7.86
CA PRO A 27 0.67 19.06 7.65
C PRO A 27 1.81 19.08 8.69
N GLU A 28 2.03 20.22 9.35
CA GLU A 28 3.02 20.35 10.43
C GLU A 28 2.62 19.57 11.70
N ASN A 29 1.36 19.16 11.82
CA ASN A 29 0.82 18.43 12.96
C ASN A 29 0.92 16.91 12.82
N VAL A 30 1.69 16.39 11.85
CA VAL A 30 1.89 14.95 11.68
C VAL A 30 2.58 14.38 12.93
N PRO A 31 1.96 13.44 13.66
CA PRO A 31 2.57 12.88 14.86
C PRO A 31 3.90 12.16 14.54
N PRO A 32 4.92 12.25 15.41
CA PRO A 32 6.25 11.66 15.18
C PRO A 32 6.25 10.17 14.84
N ARG A 33 5.23 9.42 15.28
CA ARG A 33 5.06 7.98 14.97
C ARG A 33 4.82 7.68 13.48
N TYR A 34 4.46 8.67 12.67
CA TYR A 34 4.30 8.52 11.22
C TYR A 34 5.52 9.03 10.43
N LEU A 35 6.51 9.62 11.12
CA LEU A 35 7.74 10.06 10.49
C LEU A 35 8.66 8.86 10.29
N ARG A 36 8.91 8.50 9.02
CA ARG A 36 9.87 7.45 8.66
C ARG A 36 11.22 8.09 8.40
N HIS A 37 12.18 7.80 9.27
CA HIS A 37 13.57 8.30 9.14
C HIS A 37 14.40 7.38 8.22
N ASP A 38 13.95 6.14 8.05
CA ASP A 38 14.71 5.04 7.46
C ASP A 38 14.37 4.82 5.98
N GLN A 39 13.49 5.65 5.40
CA GLN A 39 13.25 5.58 3.98
C GLN A 39 14.45 6.19 3.26
N GLU A 40 15.30 5.34 2.69
CA GLU A 40 15.96 5.66 1.42
C GLU A 40 14.91 6.35 0.54
N LEU A 41 15.29 7.50 -0.02
CA LEU A 41 14.48 8.34 -0.90
C LEU A 41 13.50 7.48 -1.71
N PRO A 42 12.23 7.88 -1.86
CA PRO A 42 11.25 7.08 -2.57
C PRO A 42 11.89 6.62 -3.87
N ILE A 43 11.99 5.30 -4.04
CA ILE A 43 12.41 4.71 -5.31
C ILE A 43 11.51 5.40 -6.32
N ILE A 44 12.09 6.26 -7.16
CA ILE A 44 11.35 6.90 -8.23
C ILE A 44 11.04 5.73 -9.15
N ILE A 45 9.85 5.14 -8.95
CA ILE A 45 9.31 4.10 -9.80
C ILE A 45 9.28 4.75 -11.17
N LYS A 46 10.15 4.29 -12.07
CA LYS A 46 10.15 4.78 -13.44
C LYS A 46 8.78 4.45 -13.99
N SER A 47 8.18 5.39 -14.72
CA SER A 47 6.87 5.22 -15.36
C SER A 47 6.79 4.00 -16.30
N ASP A 48 7.93 3.40 -16.63
CA ASP A 48 8.05 2.29 -17.56
C ASP A 48 7.88 0.92 -16.90
N ASP A 49 7.84 0.84 -15.56
CA ASP A 49 7.49 -0.38 -14.82
C ASP A 49 5.97 -0.58 -14.88
N ASN A 50 5.46 -0.86 -16.08
CA ASN A 50 4.06 -1.07 -16.34
C ASN A 50 3.60 -2.37 -15.67
N ILE A 51 2.88 -2.24 -14.56
CA ILE A 51 2.18 -3.35 -13.91
C ILE A 51 1.34 -4.08 -14.96
N PRO A 52 1.42 -5.43 -15.07
CA PRO A 52 0.64 -6.17 -16.05
C PRO A 52 -0.86 -5.95 -15.85
N ILE A 53 -1.60 -5.72 -16.93
CA ILE A 53 -3.07 -5.63 -16.92
C ILE A 53 -3.63 -6.85 -17.63
N ILE A 54 -4.40 -7.70 -16.96
CA ILE A 54 -4.99 -8.91 -17.55
C ILE A 54 -6.41 -8.60 -18.04
N ASN A 55 -6.65 -8.81 -19.33
CA ASN A 55 -7.99 -8.73 -19.90
C ASN A 55 -8.74 -10.03 -19.61
N MET A 56 -9.66 -9.96 -18.66
CA MET A 56 -10.42 -11.14 -18.24
C MET A 56 -11.44 -11.59 -19.27
N GLU A 57 -11.97 -10.70 -20.11
CA GLU A 57 -12.89 -11.10 -21.18
C GLU A 57 -12.15 -11.97 -22.20
N SER A 58 -11.02 -11.48 -22.71
CA SER A 58 -10.17 -12.24 -23.64
C SER A 58 -9.68 -13.55 -23.02
N LEU A 59 -9.25 -13.53 -21.76
CA LEU A 59 -8.81 -14.72 -21.04
C LEU A 59 -9.92 -15.78 -20.96
N LEU A 60 -11.14 -15.38 -20.60
CA LEU A 60 -12.29 -16.28 -20.50
C LEU A 60 -12.76 -16.81 -21.86
N LEU A 61 -12.54 -16.04 -22.93
CA LEU A 61 -12.77 -16.47 -24.32
C LEU A 61 -11.68 -17.41 -24.84
N GLY A 62 -10.65 -17.72 -24.04
CA GLY A 62 -9.61 -18.66 -24.41
C GLY A 62 -8.38 -18.03 -25.08
N ASP A 63 -8.16 -16.72 -24.94
CA ASP A 63 -7.00 -16.06 -25.52
C ASP A 63 -5.69 -16.54 -24.85
N GLU A 64 -4.92 -17.33 -25.58
CA GLU A 64 -3.61 -17.84 -25.14
C GLU A 64 -2.63 -16.72 -24.78
N PHE A 65 -2.75 -15.54 -25.39
CA PHE A 65 -1.89 -14.41 -25.08
C PHE A 65 -2.13 -13.94 -23.65
N GLU A 66 -3.39 -13.76 -23.26
CA GLU A 66 -3.74 -13.35 -21.90
C GLU A 66 -3.42 -14.46 -20.87
N PHE A 67 -3.50 -15.74 -21.24
CA PHE A 67 -3.03 -16.83 -20.38
C PHE A 67 -1.51 -16.76 -20.11
N LYS A 68 -0.71 -16.56 -21.16
CA LYS A 68 0.75 -16.41 -21.01
C LYS A 68 1.13 -15.17 -20.22
N LYS A 69 0.40 -14.09 -20.43
CA LYS A 69 0.55 -12.84 -19.68
C LYS A 69 0.24 -13.01 -18.20
N LEU A 70 -0.84 -13.71 -17.87
CA LEU A 70 -1.19 -14.05 -16.49
C LEU A 70 -0.12 -14.92 -15.82
N ASP A 71 0.35 -15.97 -16.50
CA ASP A 71 1.44 -16.83 -15.98
C ASP A 71 2.72 -16.03 -15.71
N SER A 72 3.09 -15.15 -16.64
CA SER A 72 4.26 -14.27 -16.51
C SER A 72 4.10 -13.27 -15.37
N ALA A 73 2.91 -12.67 -15.22
CA ALA A 73 2.62 -11.74 -14.15
C ALA A 73 2.69 -12.42 -12.77
N CYS A 74 2.18 -13.64 -12.64
CA CYS A 74 2.27 -14.41 -11.41
C CYS A 74 3.72 -14.73 -11.01
N LYS A 75 4.58 -15.04 -11.98
CA LYS A 75 5.98 -15.45 -11.74
C LYS A 75 6.91 -14.26 -11.49
N GLU A 76 6.84 -13.25 -12.34
CA GLU A 76 7.82 -12.16 -12.35
C GLU A 76 7.39 -10.98 -11.49
N TRP A 77 6.08 -10.74 -11.34
CA TRP A 77 5.56 -9.60 -10.59
C TRP A 77 4.95 -9.98 -9.24
N GLY A 78 4.21 -11.10 -9.19
CA GLY A 78 3.37 -11.45 -8.03
C GLY A 78 2.18 -10.50 -7.83
N PHE A 79 1.97 -9.55 -8.76
CA PHE A 79 0.89 -8.58 -8.76
C PHE A 79 0.53 -8.16 -10.19
N PHE A 80 -0.75 -7.92 -10.45
CA PHE A 80 -1.26 -7.44 -11.73
C PHE A 80 -2.63 -6.76 -11.52
N GLN A 81 -3.03 -5.94 -12.49
CA GLN A 81 -4.37 -5.39 -12.58
C GLN A 81 -5.25 -6.27 -13.45
N VAL A 82 -6.56 -6.10 -13.32
CA VAL A 82 -7.57 -6.81 -14.09
C VAL A 82 -8.50 -5.79 -14.72
N ASN A 83 -8.75 -5.92 -16.03
CA ASN A 83 -9.79 -5.17 -16.73
C ASN A 83 -10.83 -6.10 -17.36
N TYR A 84 -12.03 -5.54 -17.53
CA TYR A 84 -13.21 -6.19 -18.11
C TYR A 84 -13.80 -5.39 -19.28
N PHE A 85 -13.05 -4.43 -19.81
CA PHE A 85 -13.46 -3.48 -20.86
C PHE A 85 -12.49 -3.52 -22.03
#